data_AF-A0A973Q5Y9-F1
#
_entry.id   AF-A0A973Q5Y9-F1
#
_cell.length_a   1.000
_cell.length_b   1.000
_cell.length_c   1.000
_cell.angle_alpha   90.00
_cell.angle_beta   90.00
_cell.angle_gamma   90.00
#
_symmetry.space_group_name_H-M   'P 1'
#
loop_
_entity.id
_entity.type
_entity.pdbx_description
1 polymer ?
#
loop_
_entity_poly.entity_id
_entity_poly.type
_entity_poly.pdbx_seq_one_letter_code
_entity_poly.pdbx_strand_id
1 'polypeptide(L)'
;MNRTRLIKIGLGLAVAAAAITATTAAGTPDVTKVRAEKALAPTFANLYVQQSHILGIPGITVAGIDASAKCDRGGPKVADVGSGADWICMVTFHDDHHKIQTGKFEVQIKADSTYVAGGPSKLIGQATITDKSGKDVPNPVFEFDGALDPNG
;
A
#
# COMPACT_ATOMS: atom_id res chain seq x y z
N MET A 1 42.48 -4.93 -38.83
CA MET A 1 41.88 -5.03 -37.48
C MET A 1 41.88 -6.49 -37.03
N ASN A 2 42.51 -6.79 -35.90
CA ASN A 2 42.93 -8.15 -35.54
C ASN A 2 41.82 -8.92 -34.81
N ARG A 3 41.40 -10.08 -35.33
CA ARG A 3 40.29 -10.93 -34.82
C ARG A 3 40.36 -11.20 -33.31
N THR A 4 41.57 -11.27 -32.76
CA THR A 4 41.82 -11.49 -31.32
C THR A 4 41.34 -10.34 -30.42
N ARG A 5 41.28 -9.10 -30.93
CA ARG A 5 40.72 -7.96 -30.17
C ARG A 5 39.20 -8.03 -30.09
N LEU A 6 38.53 -8.45 -31.16
CA LEU A 6 37.07 -8.60 -31.20
C LEU A 6 36.57 -9.69 -30.23
N ILE A 7 37.29 -10.81 -30.13
CA ILE A 7 36.93 -11.91 -29.21
C ILE A 7 37.07 -11.47 -27.74
N LYS A 8 38.14 -10.74 -27.40
CA LYS A 8 38.37 -10.23 -26.03
C LYS A 8 37.33 -9.19 -25.62
N ILE A 9 36.91 -8.33 -26.54
CA ILE A 9 35.86 -7.33 -26.30
C ILE A 9 34.49 -8.01 -26.13
N GLY A 10 34.17 -8.99 -26.99
CA GLY A 10 32.93 -9.76 -26.87
C GLY A 10 32.81 -10.54 -25.56
N LEU A 11 33.91 -11.17 -25.11
CA LEU A 11 33.93 -11.89 -23.83
C LEU A 11 33.79 -10.94 -22.63
N GLY A 12 34.42 -9.77 -22.66
CA GLY A 12 34.29 -8.77 -21.61
C GLY A 12 32.86 -8.22 -21.48
N LEU A 13 32.18 -7.97 -22.60
CA LEU A 13 30.79 -7.52 -22.61
C LEU A 13 29.83 -8.61 -22.11
N ALA A 14 30.06 -9.88 -22.45
CA ALA A 14 29.24 -10.99 -21.98
C ALA A 14 29.37 -11.19 -20.45
N VAL A 15 30.58 -11.08 -19.90
CA VAL A 15 30.82 -11.18 -18.46
C VAL A 15 30.22 -10.00 -17.71
N ALA A 16 30.35 -8.78 -18.24
CA ALA A 16 29.72 -7.59 -17.65
C ALA A 16 28.18 -7.69 -17.66
N ALA A 17 27.59 -8.13 -18.77
CA ALA A 17 26.15 -8.34 -18.87
C ALA A 17 25.64 -9.41 -17.90
N ALA A 18 26.37 -10.53 -17.76
CA ALA A 18 26.03 -11.60 -16.80
C ALA A 18 26.18 -11.14 -15.34
N ALA A 19 27.14 -10.27 -15.04
CA ALA A 19 27.30 -9.70 -13.70
C ALA A 19 26.16 -8.73 -13.34
N ILE A 20 25.69 -7.94 -14.30
CA ILE A 20 24.58 -6.99 -14.10
C ILE A 20 23.24 -7.72 -13.92
N THR A 21 23.02 -8.84 -14.61
CA THR A 21 21.80 -9.65 -14.43
C THR A 21 21.81 -10.47 -13.14
N ALA A 22 22.98 -10.88 -12.65
CA ALA A 22 23.10 -11.61 -11.40
C ALA A 22 22.80 -10.76 -10.16
N THR A 23 23.09 -9.45 -10.19
CA THR A 23 22.83 -8.56 -9.05
C THR A 23 21.37 -8.11 -8.94
N THR A 24 20.60 -8.11 -10.04
CA THR A 24 19.17 -7.75 -10.02
C THR A 24 18.25 -8.91 -9.64
N ALA A 25 18.71 -10.16 -9.80
CA ALA A 25 17.91 -11.37 -9.53
C ALA A 25 18.01 -11.89 -8.08
N ALA A 26 18.92 -11.35 -7.26
CA ALA A 26 19.19 -11.86 -5.90
C ALA A 26 18.42 -11.16 -4.77
N GLY A 27 17.48 -10.26 -5.09
CA GLY A 27 16.65 -9.57 -4.10
C GLY A 27 15.26 -10.20 -3.99
N THR A 28 14.78 -10.42 -2.77
CA THR A 28 13.34 -10.60 -2.52
C THR A 28 12.58 -9.36 -3.01
N PRO A 29 11.39 -9.50 -3.64
CA PRO A 29 10.62 -8.34 -4.07
C PRO A 29 10.35 -7.43 -2.88
N ASP A 30 10.71 -6.15 -3.01
CA ASP A 30 10.49 -5.17 -1.94
C ASP A 30 8.98 -4.99 -1.74
N VAL A 31 8.24 -4.68 -2.79
CA VAL A 31 6.78 -4.59 -2.70
C VAL A 31 6.16 -5.95 -3.00
N THR A 32 5.36 -6.48 -2.06
CA THR A 32 4.57 -7.71 -2.21
C THR A 32 3.17 -7.53 -1.64
N LYS A 33 2.23 -8.39 -2.07
CA LYS A 33 0.89 -8.49 -1.50
C LYS A 33 0.86 -8.50 0.01
N VAL A 34 1.64 -9.42 0.62
CA VAL A 34 1.62 -9.63 2.07
C VAL A 34 2.07 -8.37 2.80
N ARG A 35 3.11 -7.68 2.30
CA ARG A 35 3.58 -6.42 2.89
C ARG A 35 2.54 -5.31 2.73
N ALA A 36 1.89 -5.20 1.57
CA ALA A 36 0.81 -4.24 1.34
C ALA A 36 -0.38 -4.47 2.30
N GLU A 37 -0.84 -5.72 2.43
CA GLU A 37 -1.95 -6.09 3.33
C GLU A 37 -1.60 -5.81 4.80
N LYS A 38 -0.39 -6.18 5.24
CA LYS A 38 0.09 -5.95 6.61
C LYS A 38 0.27 -4.46 6.94
N ALA A 39 0.58 -3.61 5.97
CA ALA A 39 0.76 -2.18 6.21
C ALA A 39 -0.57 -1.42 6.17
N LEU A 40 -1.43 -1.73 5.20
CA LEU A 40 -2.64 -0.94 4.93
C LEU A 40 -3.69 -1.08 6.05
N ALA A 41 -3.99 -2.32 6.46
CA ALA A 41 -5.03 -2.59 7.44
C ALA A 41 -4.81 -1.89 8.81
N PRO A 42 -3.64 -2.00 9.46
CA PRO A 42 -3.41 -1.31 10.72
C PRO A 42 -3.37 0.21 10.54
N THR A 43 -2.83 0.72 9.44
CA THR A 43 -2.82 2.17 9.17
C THR A 43 -4.25 2.70 9.10
N PHE A 44 -5.11 2.04 8.32
CA PHE A 44 -6.53 2.38 8.23
C PHE A 44 -7.21 2.33 9.60
N ALA A 45 -7.01 1.27 10.38
CA ALA A 45 -7.66 1.15 11.70
C ALA A 45 -7.26 2.28 12.66
N ASN A 46 -5.99 2.67 12.68
CA ASN A 46 -5.52 3.79 13.50
C ASN A 46 -6.16 5.13 13.06
N LEU A 47 -6.24 5.36 11.75
CA LEU A 47 -6.85 6.57 11.20
C LEU A 47 -8.37 6.60 11.40
N TYR A 48 -9.05 5.45 11.36
CA TYR A 48 -10.48 5.35 11.66
C TYR A 48 -10.78 5.67 13.13
N VAL A 49 -9.93 5.20 14.06
CA VAL A 49 -10.00 5.60 15.47
C VAL A 49 -9.80 7.12 15.61
N GLN A 50 -8.82 7.70 14.90
CA GLN A 50 -8.61 9.14 14.89
C GLN A 50 -9.83 9.90 14.34
N GLN A 51 -10.42 9.45 13.25
CA GLN A 51 -11.66 10.00 12.69
C GLN A 51 -12.78 9.98 13.73
N SER A 52 -12.95 8.86 14.42
CA SER A 52 -13.97 8.69 15.47
C SER A 52 -13.77 9.71 16.60
N HIS A 53 -12.53 9.98 17.01
CA HIS A 53 -12.23 11.02 17.99
C HIS A 53 -12.54 12.43 17.49
N ILE A 54 -12.30 12.74 16.21
CA ILE A 54 -12.66 14.02 15.58
C ILE A 54 -14.18 14.23 15.61
N LEU A 55 -14.92 13.19 15.23
CA LEU A 55 -16.39 13.18 15.21
C LEU A 55 -17.02 13.13 16.62
N GLY A 56 -16.23 12.84 17.65
CA GLY A 56 -16.72 12.71 19.03
C GLY A 56 -17.43 11.39 19.32
N ILE A 57 -17.19 10.36 18.51
CA ILE A 57 -17.73 9.00 18.71
C ILE A 57 -16.85 8.25 19.74
N PRO A 58 -17.39 7.90 20.93
CA PRO A 58 -16.61 7.23 21.96
C PRO A 58 -16.48 5.71 21.73
N GLY A 59 -15.50 5.08 22.37
CA GLY A 59 -15.43 3.61 22.48
C GLY A 59 -14.84 2.87 21.27
N ILE A 60 -14.48 3.58 20.21
CA ILE A 60 -13.83 2.97 19.03
C ILE A 60 -12.37 2.64 19.35
N THR A 61 -11.95 1.42 19.04
CA THR A 61 -10.58 0.93 19.27
C THR A 61 -10.08 0.16 18.06
N VAL A 62 -8.75 0.11 17.85
CA VAL A 62 -8.13 -0.65 16.75
C VAL A 62 -8.56 -2.11 16.76
N ALA A 63 -8.60 -2.74 17.95
CA ALA A 63 -9.04 -4.13 18.10
C ALA A 63 -10.53 -4.31 17.78
N GLY A 64 -11.38 -3.33 18.10
CA GLY A 64 -12.81 -3.36 17.78
C GLY A 64 -13.10 -3.15 16.29
N ILE A 65 -12.28 -2.36 15.60
CA ILE A 65 -12.35 -2.17 14.14
C ILE A 65 -11.98 -3.47 13.41
N ASP A 66 -11.03 -4.24 13.93
CA ASP A 66 -10.61 -5.53 13.37
C ASP A 66 -10.36 -5.47 11.85
N ALA A 67 -9.62 -4.45 11.42
CA ALA A 67 -9.39 -4.22 10.01
C ALA A 67 -8.52 -5.32 9.40
N SER A 68 -8.91 -5.79 8.22
CA SER A 68 -8.11 -6.66 7.37
C SER A 68 -8.11 -6.15 5.94
N ALA A 69 -7.06 -6.45 5.19
CA ALA A 69 -6.92 -6.08 3.79
C ALA A 69 -6.73 -7.32 2.92
N LYS A 70 -7.34 -7.31 1.74
CA LYS A 70 -7.04 -8.22 0.64
C LYS A 70 -6.66 -7.43 -0.58
N CYS A 71 -5.40 -7.55 -0.99
CA CYS A 71 -4.86 -6.75 -2.07
C CYS A 71 -4.57 -7.58 -3.32
N ASP A 72 -4.72 -6.95 -4.49
CA ASP A 72 -4.24 -7.43 -5.77
C ASP A 72 -3.61 -6.27 -6.55
N ARG A 73 -2.65 -6.60 -7.42
CA ARG A 73 -2.02 -5.64 -8.32
C ARG A 73 -2.40 -5.96 -9.76
N GLY A 74 -3.03 -5.02 -10.46
CA GLY A 74 -3.29 -5.15 -11.90
C GLY A 74 -4.21 -6.32 -12.29
N GLY A 75 -4.91 -6.93 -11.32
CA GLY A 75 -5.85 -8.03 -11.53
C GLY A 75 -5.22 -9.42 -11.71
N PRO A 76 -6.03 -10.46 -11.99
CA PRO A 76 -5.65 -11.87 -11.84
C PRO A 76 -4.49 -12.39 -12.70
N LYS A 77 -4.04 -11.63 -13.69
CA LYS A 77 -2.97 -12.02 -14.64
C LYS A 77 -1.65 -11.28 -14.38
N VAL A 78 -1.63 -10.39 -13.39
CA VAL A 78 -0.45 -9.62 -13.00
C VAL A 78 0.01 -10.19 -11.65
N ALA A 79 1.32 -10.34 -11.48
CA ALA A 79 1.88 -10.81 -10.22
C ALA A 79 1.75 -9.69 -9.17
N ASP A 80 1.32 -10.04 -7.95
CA ASP A 80 1.15 -9.12 -6.82
C ASP A 80 2.51 -8.70 -6.21
N VAL A 81 3.38 -8.12 -7.03
CA VAL A 81 4.72 -7.65 -6.67
C VAL A 81 5.05 -6.34 -7.37
N GLY A 82 5.92 -5.53 -6.76
CA GLY A 82 6.44 -4.29 -7.33
C GLY A 82 5.60 -3.04 -7.07
N SER A 83 6.25 -1.88 -7.18
CA SER A 83 5.61 -0.56 -7.08
C SER A 83 4.64 -0.30 -8.24
N GLY A 84 3.64 0.54 -8.02
CA GLY A 84 2.67 0.93 -9.04
C GLY A 84 1.44 1.64 -8.45
N ALA A 85 0.65 2.27 -9.32
CA ALA A 85 -0.64 2.88 -8.99
C ALA A 85 -1.84 1.93 -9.23
N ASP A 86 -1.53 0.68 -9.53
CA ASP A 86 -2.47 -0.36 -9.94
C ASP A 86 -2.80 -1.37 -8.82
N TRP A 87 -2.51 -1.01 -7.57
CA TRP A 87 -2.89 -1.81 -6.41
C TRP A 87 -4.32 -1.49 -5.98
N ILE A 88 -5.12 -2.54 -5.85
CA ILE A 88 -6.48 -2.46 -5.31
C ILE A 88 -6.51 -3.29 -4.03
N CYS A 89 -6.98 -2.70 -2.95
CA CYS A 89 -7.12 -3.38 -1.67
C CYS A 89 -8.56 -3.32 -1.17
N MET A 90 -9.17 -4.48 -0.99
CA MET A 90 -10.45 -4.60 -0.31
C MET A 90 -10.19 -4.61 1.20
N VAL A 91 -10.50 -3.51 1.86
CA VAL A 91 -10.36 -3.39 3.32
C VAL A 91 -11.70 -3.74 3.96
N THR A 92 -11.69 -4.74 4.84
CA THR A 92 -12.85 -5.17 5.61
C THR A 92 -12.64 -4.78 7.06
N PHE A 93 -13.66 -4.19 7.69
CA PHE A 93 -13.59 -3.68 9.05
C PHE A 93 -14.98 -3.62 9.69
N HIS A 94 -15.05 -3.51 11.01
CA HIS A 94 -16.28 -3.21 11.73
C HIS A 94 -16.41 -1.69 11.93
N ASP A 95 -17.58 -1.14 11.62
CA ASP A 95 -17.87 0.28 11.86
C ASP A 95 -18.20 0.58 13.33
N ASP A 96 -18.53 1.84 13.61
CA ASP A 96 -18.95 2.35 14.92
C ASP A 96 -20.23 1.70 15.48
N HIS A 97 -20.97 0.96 14.66
CA HIS A 97 -22.13 0.16 15.05
C HIS A 97 -21.83 -1.35 15.05
N HIS A 98 -20.55 -1.73 15.02
CA HIS A 98 -20.09 -3.12 14.94
C HIS A 98 -20.61 -3.89 13.72
N LYS A 99 -20.94 -3.19 12.63
CA LYS A 99 -21.33 -3.85 11.38
C LYS A 99 -20.11 -4.00 10.48
N ILE A 100 -20.03 -5.15 9.82
CA ILE A 100 -18.98 -5.43 8.85
C ILE A 100 -19.20 -4.56 7.61
N GLN A 101 -18.16 -3.84 7.24
CA GLN A 101 -18.06 -3.02 6.04
C GLN A 101 -16.90 -3.52 5.19
N THR A 102 -17.01 -3.38 3.87
CA THR A 102 -15.91 -3.65 2.94
C THR A 102 -15.80 -2.51 1.94
N GLY A 103 -14.63 -1.87 1.88
CA GLY A 103 -14.32 -0.77 0.97
C GLY A 103 -13.22 -1.13 -0.02
N LYS A 104 -13.36 -0.66 -1.27
CA LYS A 104 -12.30 -0.71 -2.28
C LYS A 104 -11.37 0.49 -2.11
N PHE A 105 -10.11 0.25 -1.74
CA PHE A 105 -9.07 1.26 -1.67
C PHE A 105 -8.18 1.19 -2.90
N GLU A 106 -7.97 2.33 -3.53
CA GLU A 106 -7.02 2.50 -4.63
C GLU A 106 -5.69 2.92 -4.03
N VAL A 107 -4.65 2.11 -4.23
CA VAL A 107 -3.36 2.27 -3.57
C VAL A 107 -2.27 2.50 -4.60
N GLN A 108 -1.47 3.53 -4.37
CA GLN A 108 -0.26 3.79 -5.13
C GLN A 108 0.96 3.52 -4.25
N ILE A 109 1.68 2.44 -4.54
CA ILE A 109 2.92 2.09 -3.84
C ILE A 109 4.11 2.58 -4.68
N LYS A 110 4.98 3.38 -4.06
CA LYS A 110 6.19 3.94 -4.66
C LYS A 110 7.37 2.98 -4.53
N ALA A 111 8.44 3.25 -5.28
CA ALA A 111 9.65 2.42 -5.30
C ALA A 111 10.45 2.48 -3.99
N ASP A 112 10.21 3.47 -3.13
CA ASP A 112 10.79 3.61 -1.79
C ASP A 112 9.94 2.94 -0.70
N SER A 113 9.00 2.08 -1.09
CA SER A 113 8.05 1.39 -0.19
C SER A 113 7.12 2.31 0.61
N THR A 114 6.98 3.59 0.24
CA THR A 114 5.86 4.44 0.70
C THR A 114 4.63 4.26 -0.17
N TYR A 115 3.45 4.56 0.35
CA TYR A 115 2.21 4.49 -0.42
C TYR A 115 1.23 5.61 -0.08
N VAL A 116 0.31 5.86 -1.02
CA VAL A 116 -0.91 6.67 -0.83
C VAL A 116 -2.10 5.75 -1.05
N ALA A 117 -3.12 5.83 -0.20
CA ALA A 117 -4.34 5.04 -0.31
C ALA A 117 -5.58 5.94 -0.27
N GLY A 118 -6.42 5.87 -1.30
CA GLY A 118 -7.70 6.56 -1.38
C GLY A 118 -8.88 5.60 -1.17
N GLY A 119 -9.80 5.95 -0.27
CA GLY A 119 -10.95 5.11 0.09
C GLY A 119 -12.29 5.58 -0.51
N PRO A 120 -13.33 4.74 -0.45
CA PRO A 120 -14.63 5.06 -1.03
C PRO A 120 -15.43 6.03 -0.15
N SER A 121 -15.63 7.26 -0.61
CA SER A 121 -16.25 8.32 0.19
C SER A 121 -17.66 8.02 0.72
N LYS A 122 -18.42 7.15 0.03
CA LYS A 122 -19.73 6.69 0.50
C LYS A 122 -19.66 5.88 1.80
N LEU A 123 -18.52 5.24 2.07
CA LEU A 123 -18.31 4.38 3.23
C LEU A 123 -17.60 5.12 4.37
N ILE A 124 -16.58 5.92 4.04
CA ILE A 124 -15.65 6.51 5.00
C ILE A 124 -15.75 8.03 5.13
N GLY A 125 -16.70 8.65 4.43
CA GLY A 125 -16.93 10.10 4.43
C GLY A 125 -16.17 10.85 3.33
N GLN A 126 -16.47 12.14 3.21
CA GLN A 126 -15.83 13.05 2.24
C GLN A 126 -14.41 13.44 2.68
N ALA A 127 -13.68 14.16 1.83
CA ALA A 127 -12.34 14.68 2.12
C ALA A 127 -12.28 15.55 3.38
N THR A 128 -13.39 16.19 3.72
CA THR A 128 -13.58 16.93 4.97
C THR A 128 -14.72 16.34 5.78
N ILE A 129 -14.61 16.45 7.10
CA ILE A 129 -15.64 16.12 8.08
C ILE A 129 -15.80 17.27 9.05
N THR A 130 -17.01 17.45 9.57
CA THR A 130 -17.27 18.43 10.62
C THR A 130 -16.96 17.81 11.97
N ASP A 131 -15.99 18.38 12.69
CA ASP A 131 -15.60 17.91 14.02
C ASP A 131 -16.69 18.18 15.08
N LYS A 132 -16.52 17.60 16.27
CA LYS A 132 -17.45 17.78 17.40
C LYS A 132 -17.66 19.22 17.87
N SER A 133 -16.82 20.17 17.45
CA SER A 133 -16.95 21.60 17.74
C SER A 133 -17.64 22.38 16.62
N GLY A 134 -18.02 21.70 15.53
CA GLY A 134 -18.68 22.30 14.36
C GLY A 134 -17.71 22.83 13.30
N LYS A 135 -16.42 22.50 13.38
CA LYS A 135 -15.40 22.97 12.42
C LYS A 135 -15.12 21.89 11.36
N ASP A 136 -15.07 22.30 10.10
CA ASP A 136 -14.63 21.42 9.03
C ASP A 136 -13.11 21.20 9.10
N VAL A 137 -12.72 19.92 9.14
CA VAL A 137 -11.33 19.47 9.21
C VAL A 137 -11.08 18.36 8.18
N PRO A 138 -9.83 18.10 7.79
CA PRO A 138 -9.50 16.98 6.92
C PRO A 138 -9.95 15.65 7.52
N ASN A 139 -10.50 14.78 6.68
CA ASN A 139 -10.88 13.43 7.06
C ASN A 139 -9.68 12.48 6.93
N PRO A 140 -9.14 11.94 8.04
CA PRO A 140 -7.89 11.18 8.01
C PRO A 140 -7.98 9.86 7.24
N VAL A 141 -9.18 9.32 6.98
CA VAL A 141 -9.35 8.06 6.25
C VAL A 141 -9.67 8.24 4.77
N PHE A 142 -9.98 9.46 4.31
CA PHE A 142 -10.39 9.72 2.92
C PHE A 142 -9.27 9.39 1.92
N GLU A 143 -8.09 9.94 2.18
CA GLU A 143 -6.85 9.65 1.49
C GLU A 143 -5.73 9.76 2.51
N PHE A 144 -4.85 8.76 2.56
CA PHE A 144 -3.79 8.72 3.57
C PHE A 144 -2.51 8.09 3.05
N ASP A 145 -1.41 8.52 3.63
CA ASP A 145 -0.09 7.99 3.36
C ASP A 145 0.30 6.90 4.34
N GLY A 146 1.20 6.03 3.93
CA GLY A 146 1.86 5.07 4.80
C GLY A 146 3.14 4.51 4.19
N ALA A 147 3.73 3.53 4.87
CA ALA A 147 4.91 2.83 4.40
C ALA A 147 4.81 1.33 4.68
N LEU A 148 5.37 0.53 3.80
CA LEU A 148 5.53 -0.91 4.04
C LEU A 148 6.62 -1.11 5.10
N ASP A 149 6.40 -2.04 6.04
CA ASP A 149 7.43 -2.41 7.02
C ASP A 149 8.68 -2.91 6.26
N PRO A 150 9.86 -2.30 6.46
CA PRO A 150 11.10 -2.73 5.81
C PRO A 150 11.55 -4.14 6.23
N ASN A 151 11.05 -4.68 7.35
CA ASN A 151 11.45 -5.98 7.90
C ASN A 151 10.47 -7.13 7.61
N GLY A 152 9.30 -6.85 7.03
CA GLY A 152 8.36 -7.87 6.53
C GLY A 152 7.21 -8.26 7.47
#